data_AF-A0A8B8CUA0-F1
#
_entry.id   AF-A0A8B8CUA0-F1
#
_cell.length_a   1.000
_cell.length_b   1.000
_cell.length_c   1.000
_cell.angle_alpha   90.00
_cell.angle_beta   90.00
_cell.angle_gamma   90.00
#
_symmetry.space_group_name_H-M   'P 1'
#
loop_
_entity.id
_entity.type
_entity.pdbx_description
1 polymer ?
#
loop_
_entity_poly.entity_id
_entity_poly.type
_entity_poly.pdbx_seq_one_letter_code
_entity_poly.pdbx_strand_id
1 'polypeptide(L)'
;MGNCLKSPSSDDISLLRGSEGQDGPDNLGPPPPYQERQRPSERSRVPVFHPAPNISRPANQLTEDEQIKIAKRMGLISHLPLGVYDGSSKKGKECAICMCDFVLGESLRFLPCMHVYHKDCIDDWLMRAFTCPSCMEPVDAALLSSYQSN
;
A
#
# COMPACT_ATOMS: atom_id res chain seq x y z
N MET A 1 -18.43 -14.54 24.98
CA MET A 1 -17.80 -15.78 25.52
C MET A 1 -18.01 -16.90 24.52
N GLY A 2 -17.01 -17.74 24.26
CA GLY A 2 -17.09 -18.84 23.30
C GLY A 2 -15.73 -19.51 23.14
N ASN A 3 -15.38 -20.41 24.07
CA ASN A 3 -14.04 -20.98 24.17
C ASN A 3 -13.72 -22.00 23.07
N CYS A 4 -12.46 -21.99 22.63
CA CYS A 4 -11.83 -23.08 21.89
C CYS A 4 -11.69 -24.33 22.77
N LEU A 5 -12.04 -25.52 22.27
CA LEU A 5 -11.64 -26.80 22.87
C LEU A 5 -11.53 -27.92 21.82
N LYS A 6 -10.43 -28.70 21.94
CA LYS A 6 -10.20 -30.10 21.51
C LYS A 6 -9.63 -30.39 20.09
N SER A 7 -8.32 -30.64 20.08
CA SER A 7 -7.66 -31.80 19.41
C SER A 7 -7.97 -33.12 20.20
N PRO A 8 -7.62 -34.35 19.75
CA PRO A 8 -6.29 -34.87 19.32
C PRO A 8 -6.38 -35.56 17.92
N SER A 9 -5.60 -36.56 17.45
CA SER A 9 -4.51 -37.43 17.99
C SER A 9 -3.64 -38.07 16.86
N SER A 10 -2.37 -38.43 17.17
CA SER A 10 -1.62 -39.69 16.93
C SER A 10 -1.97 -40.67 15.76
N ASP A 11 -1.04 -41.39 15.10
CA ASP A 11 0.38 -41.75 15.39
C ASP A 11 1.25 -42.03 14.14
N ASP A 12 2.57 -41.86 14.34
CA ASP A 12 3.75 -42.66 13.91
C ASP A 12 3.89 -43.28 12.49
N ILE A 13 5.02 -42.96 11.82
CA ILE A 13 5.98 -44.03 11.52
C ILE A 13 7.44 -43.58 11.75
N SER A 14 8.13 -44.31 12.63
CA SER A 14 9.56 -44.22 12.93
C SER A 14 10.44 -44.61 11.71
N LEU A 15 11.78 -44.44 11.68
CA LEU A 15 12.76 -45.28 12.40
C LEU A 15 14.21 -44.71 12.31
N LEU A 16 14.85 -44.54 13.48
CA LEU A 16 16.21 -45.03 13.86
C LEU A 16 17.46 -44.59 13.05
N ARG A 17 18.68 -44.42 13.62
CA ARG A 17 19.22 -44.45 15.01
C ARG A 17 20.70 -43.97 14.98
N GLY A 18 21.19 -43.40 16.08
CA GLY A 18 22.64 -43.19 16.35
C GLY A 18 22.88 -42.01 17.29
N SER A 19 22.65 -42.16 18.60
CA SER A 19 23.61 -42.63 19.63
C SER A 19 24.53 -41.53 20.19
N GLU A 20 24.12 -41.03 21.37
CA GLU A 20 24.96 -40.78 22.56
C GLU A 20 26.09 -39.72 22.50
N GLY A 21 25.97 -38.65 23.32
CA GLY A 21 27.17 -37.91 23.75
C GLY A 21 27.00 -36.48 24.28
N GLN A 22 26.89 -36.36 25.61
CA GLN A 22 27.55 -35.35 26.47
C GLN A 22 27.10 -33.87 26.50
N ASP A 23 27.12 -33.38 27.74
CA ASP A 23 26.92 -32.02 28.24
C ASP A 23 28.07 -31.07 27.80
N GLY A 24 27.77 -29.79 27.55
CA GLY A 24 28.78 -28.77 27.21
C GLY A 24 28.18 -27.38 26.92
N PRO A 25 28.71 -26.29 27.52
CA PRO A 25 28.14 -24.93 27.39
C PRO A 25 28.68 -24.13 26.19
N ASP A 26 27.92 -23.09 25.83
CA ASP A 26 28.29 -21.90 25.02
C ASP A 26 29.44 -22.01 24.00
N ASN A 27 29.08 -22.17 22.72
CA ASN A 27 29.87 -21.60 21.63
C ASN A 27 29.03 -21.21 20.39
N LEU A 28 28.20 -20.17 20.53
CA LEU A 28 27.73 -19.42 19.38
C LEU A 28 28.87 -18.52 18.88
N GLY A 29 29.63 -19.03 17.91
CA GLY A 29 30.58 -18.20 17.16
C GLY A 29 29.88 -17.00 16.51
N PRO A 30 30.60 -15.89 16.26
CA PRO A 30 29.99 -14.69 15.69
C PRO A 30 29.30 -15.02 14.35
N PRO A 31 28.13 -14.42 14.07
CA PRO A 31 27.44 -14.67 12.81
C PRO A 31 28.38 -14.32 11.63
N PRO A 32 28.28 -15.04 10.50
CA PRO A 32 29.11 -14.74 9.34
C PRO A 32 28.90 -13.27 8.94
N PRO A 33 29.96 -12.55 8.53
CA PRO A 33 29.84 -11.15 8.15
C PRO A 33 28.76 -11.04 7.09
N TYR A 34 27.74 -10.23 7.37
CA TYR A 34 26.60 -10.13 6.47
C TYR A 34 27.12 -9.71 5.09
N GLN A 35 26.92 -10.57 4.09
CA GLN A 35 27.21 -10.17 2.73
C GLN A 35 26.11 -9.18 2.33
N GLU A 36 26.44 -7.90 2.42
CA GLU A 36 25.65 -6.81 1.86
C GLU A 36 25.35 -7.16 0.40
N ARG A 37 24.12 -7.63 0.15
CA ARG A 37 23.64 -7.89 -1.20
C ARG A 37 23.70 -6.56 -1.92
N GLN A 38 24.71 -6.39 -2.78
CA GLN A 38 25.01 -5.13 -3.43
C GLN A 38 23.75 -4.60 -4.10
N ARG A 39 23.15 -3.59 -3.45
CA ARG A 39 21.88 -3.00 -3.85
C ARG A 39 22.11 -2.42 -5.24
N PRO A 40 21.42 -2.88 -6.31
CA PRO A 40 21.71 -2.45 -7.67
C PRO A 40 21.70 -0.93 -7.73
N SER A 41 22.82 -0.35 -8.17
CA SER A 41 23.11 1.08 -8.06
C SER A 41 21.90 1.92 -8.48
N GLU A 42 21.47 2.87 -7.66
CA GLU A 42 20.25 3.68 -7.89
C GLU A 42 20.36 4.68 -9.07
N ARG A 43 21.33 4.46 -9.95
CA ARG A 43 21.67 5.32 -11.08
C ARG A 43 20.78 4.97 -12.27
N SER A 44 19.63 5.64 -12.34
CA SER A 44 18.65 5.62 -13.45
C SER A 44 17.61 4.48 -13.43
N ARG A 45 16.79 4.44 -12.36
CA ARG A 45 15.47 3.78 -12.45
C ARG A 45 14.49 4.74 -13.14
N VAL A 46 14.14 4.47 -14.39
CA VAL A 46 13.10 5.24 -15.10
C VAL A 46 11.75 5.00 -14.41
N PRO A 47 10.98 6.06 -14.06
CA PRO A 47 9.66 5.89 -13.43
C PRO A 47 8.72 5.07 -14.30
N VAL A 48 7.90 4.21 -13.67
CA VAL A 48 6.90 3.38 -14.35
C VAL A 48 5.49 3.90 -14.04
N PHE A 49 4.72 4.14 -15.11
CA PHE A 49 3.37 4.68 -15.04
C PHE A 49 2.34 3.68 -15.58
N HIS A 50 1.07 3.95 -15.27
CA HIS A 50 -0.05 3.06 -15.51
C HIS A 50 -1.12 3.78 -16.36
N PRO A 51 -0.91 3.88 -17.69
CA PRO A 51 -1.82 4.64 -18.57
C PRO A 51 -3.21 4.01 -18.71
N ALA A 52 -3.32 2.69 -18.47
CA ALA A 52 -4.58 1.94 -18.49
C ALA A 52 -4.51 0.77 -17.47
N PRO A 53 -5.65 0.17 -17.07
CA PRO A 53 -5.66 -1.00 -16.20
C PRO A 53 -4.78 -2.13 -16.75
N ASN A 54 -3.94 -2.70 -15.89
CA ASN A 54 -2.97 -3.76 -16.21
C ASN A 54 -1.88 -3.40 -17.24
N ILE A 55 -1.78 -2.15 -17.70
CA ILE A 55 -0.70 -1.68 -18.56
C ILE A 55 0.30 -0.88 -17.73
N SER A 56 1.55 -1.34 -17.69
CA SER A 56 2.68 -0.61 -17.08
C SER A 56 3.67 -0.20 -18.17
N ARG A 57 4.04 1.08 -18.24
CA ARG A 57 5.02 1.61 -19.20
C ARG A 57 6.04 2.50 -18.49
N PRO A 58 7.35 2.35 -18.75
CA PRO A 58 8.35 3.29 -18.26
C PRO A 58 8.18 4.65 -18.95
N ALA A 59 8.54 5.73 -18.27
CA ALA A 59 8.30 7.11 -18.69
C ALA A 59 8.81 7.44 -20.11
N ASN A 60 9.95 6.85 -20.50
CA ASN A 60 10.57 7.01 -21.81
C ASN A 60 9.87 6.26 -22.95
N GLN A 61 8.85 5.45 -22.66
CA GLN A 61 8.07 4.69 -23.64
C GLN A 61 6.60 5.14 -23.71
N LEU A 62 6.21 6.21 -23.02
CA LEU A 62 4.85 6.74 -23.07
C LEU A 62 4.60 7.52 -24.36
N THR A 63 3.42 7.34 -24.96
CA THR A 63 2.96 8.22 -26.07
C THR A 63 2.63 9.62 -25.54
N GLU A 64 2.57 10.61 -26.43
CA GLU A 64 2.20 11.98 -26.06
C GLU A 64 0.83 12.05 -25.35
N ASP A 65 -0.18 11.33 -25.87
CA ASP A 65 -1.49 11.20 -25.22
C ASP A 65 -1.43 10.59 -23.82
N GLU A 66 -0.58 9.59 -23.61
CA GLU A 66 -0.38 8.99 -22.29
C GLU A 66 0.30 9.97 -21.34
N GLN A 67 1.33 10.69 -21.79
CA GLN A 67 2.01 11.73 -21.02
C GLN A 67 1.03 12.85 -20.63
N ILE A 68 0.21 13.33 -21.57
CA ILE A 68 -0.83 14.34 -21.31
C ILE A 68 -1.85 13.84 -20.29
N LYS A 69 -2.33 12.60 -20.40
CA LYS A 69 -3.28 12.01 -19.43
C LYS A 69 -2.66 11.88 -18.03
N ILE A 70 -1.41 11.44 -17.95
CA ILE A 70 -0.65 11.30 -16.70
C ILE A 70 -0.43 12.68 -16.05
N ALA A 71 -0.01 13.69 -16.82
CA ALA A 71 0.20 15.05 -16.32
C ALA A 71 -1.12 15.69 -15.82
N LYS A 72 -2.22 15.55 -16.57
CA LYS A 72 -3.56 15.99 -16.14
C LYS A 72 -3.97 15.33 -14.83
N ARG A 73 -3.80 14.01 -14.72
CA ARG A 73 -4.11 13.22 -13.51
C ARG A 73 -3.28 13.71 -12.30
N MET A 74 -1.96 13.89 -12.45
CA MET A 74 -1.09 14.44 -11.40
C MET A 74 -1.57 15.82 -10.92
N GLY A 75 -1.90 16.72 -11.86
CA GLY A 75 -2.42 18.05 -11.52
C GLY A 75 -3.72 17.98 -10.73
N LEU A 76 -4.69 17.19 -11.20
CA LEU A 76 -5.97 17.00 -10.49
C LEU A 76 -5.76 16.43 -9.08
N ILE A 77 -4.91 15.41 -8.92
CA ILE A 77 -4.57 14.84 -7.60
C ILE A 77 -3.98 15.89 -6.67
N SER A 78 -3.05 16.73 -7.15
CA SER A 78 -2.44 17.77 -6.31
C SER A 78 -3.42 18.79 -5.75
N HIS A 79 -4.52 19.07 -6.46
CA HIS A 79 -5.56 20.03 -6.07
C HIS A 79 -6.71 19.44 -5.23
N LEU A 80 -6.72 18.12 -5.00
CA LEU A 80 -7.70 17.51 -4.09
C LEU A 80 -7.49 17.99 -2.65
N PRO A 81 -8.56 18.22 -1.85
CA PRO A 81 -8.42 18.75 -0.49
C PRO A 81 -7.53 17.88 0.41
N LEU A 82 -6.64 18.55 1.13
CA LEU A 82 -5.78 17.98 2.16
C LEU A 82 -6.22 18.44 3.55
N GLY A 83 -5.92 17.61 4.55
CA GLY A 83 -6.03 17.98 5.96
C GLY A 83 -5.09 17.15 6.81
N VAL A 84 -5.10 17.44 8.11
CA VAL A 84 -4.26 16.76 9.11
C VAL A 84 -5.19 16.07 10.10
N TYR A 85 -4.91 14.82 10.46
CA TYR A 85 -5.72 14.13 11.46
C TYR A 85 -5.50 14.70 12.87
N ASP A 86 -6.60 15.14 13.51
CA ASP A 86 -6.63 15.81 14.80
C ASP A 86 -7.09 14.90 15.95
N GLY A 87 -7.40 13.63 15.68
CA GLY A 87 -7.92 12.67 16.66
C GLY A 87 -9.38 12.88 17.07
N SER A 88 -10.04 13.94 16.58
CA SER A 88 -11.39 14.34 16.97
C SER A 88 -12.48 13.54 16.23
N SER A 89 -12.19 13.04 15.02
CA SER A 89 -13.18 12.33 14.21
C SER A 89 -13.65 11.02 14.87
N LYS A 90 -14.97 10.88 15.01
CA LYS A 90 -15.65 9.69 15.53
C LYS A 90 -16.04 8.66 14.45
N LYS A 91 -15.88 9.00 13.16
CA LYS A 91 -16.17 8.12 12.01
C LYS A 91 -14.93 7.98 11.14
N GLY A 92 -14.72 6.80 10.56
CA GLY A 92 -13.62 6.53 9.63
C GLY A 92 -12.25 6.79 10.27
N LYS A 93 -11.86 5.93 11.21
CA LYS A 93 -10.56 6.04 11.89
C LYS A 93 -9.42 5.30 11.17
N GLU A 94 -9.73 4.58 10.09
CA GLU A 94 -8.82 3.67 9.40
C GLU A 94 -8.76 4.02 7.91
N CYS A 95 -7.59 3.93 7.30
CA CYS A 95 -7.44 4.03 5.86
C CYS A 95 -7.74 2.68 5.18
N ALA A 96 -8.83 2.61 4.43
CA ALA A 96 -9.26 1.40 3.71
C ALA A 96 -8.28 0.90 2.60
N ILE A 97 -7.16 1.58 2.36
CA ILE A 97 -6.11 1.14 1.41
C ILE A 97 -5.02 0.34 2.12
N CYS A 98 -4.49 0.85 3.24
CA CYS A 98 -3.42 0.21 4.00
C CYS A 98 -3.89 -0.58 5.24
N MET A 99 -5.18 -0.47 5.58
CA MET A 99 -5.81 -1.12 6.75
C MET A 99 -5.17 -0.70 8.09
N CYS A 100 -4.69 0.55 8.16
CA CYS A 100 -4.09 1.14 9.34
C CYS A 100 -4.94 2.29 9.87
N ASP A 101 -5.03 2.42 11.20
CA ASP A 101 -5.63 3.57 11.88
C ASP A 101 -4.89 4.88 11.55
N PHE A 102 -5.62 5.98 11.51
CA PHE A 102 -5.11 7.34 11.40
C PHE A 102 -4.51 7.79 12.74
N VAL A 103 -3.30 8.33 12.68
CA VAL A 103 -2.52 8.84 13.82
C VAL A 103 -2.48 10.36 13.80
N LEU A 104 -2.43 10.97 15.00
CA LEU A 104 -2.35 12.42 15.17
C LEU A 104 -1.22 13.03 14.32
N GLY A 105 -1.54 14.05 13.53
CA GLY A 105 -0.57 14.73 12.67
C GLY A 105 -0.41 14.13 11.27
N GLU A 106 -1.03 12.99 10.95
CA GLU A 106 -0.92 12.39 9.62
C GLU A 106 -1.65 13.21 8.54
N SER A 107 -1.05 13.25 7.35
CA SER A 107 -1.62 13.92 6.18
C SER A 107 -2.71 13.06 5.55
N LEU A 108 -3.93 13.57 5.57
CA LEU A 108 -5.10 12.95 4.94
C LEU A 108 -5.48 13.68 3.66
N ARG A 109 -6.01 12.94 2.69
CA ARG A 109 -6.66 13.51 1.50
C ARG A 109 -8.12 13.10 1.46
N PHE A 110 -8.95 14.08 1.15
CA PHE A 110 -10.40 13.95 1.02
C PHE A 110 -10.76 13.93 -0.47
N LEU A 111 -11.54 12.93 -0.87
CA LEU A 111 -12.10 12.88 -2.22
C LEU A 111 -13.43 13.65 -2.26
N PRO A 112 -13.87 14.16 -3.44
CA PRO A 112 -15.14 14.88 -3.55
C PRO A 112 -16.36 14.04 -3.15
N CYS A 113 -16.27 12.71 -3.25
CA CYS A 113 -17.26 11.75 -2.73
C CYS A 113 -17.18 11.53 -1.21
N MET A 114 -16.59 12.44 -0.45
CA MET A 114 -16.47 12.47 1.03
C MET A 114 -15.73 11.28 1.69
N HIS A 115 -15.03 10.46 0.90
CA HIS A 115 -14.15 9.41 1.41
C HIS A 115 -12.75 9.97 1.71
N VAL A 116 -12.12 9.48 2.79
CA VAL A 116 -10.83 9.98 3.30
C VAL A 116 -9.83 8.82 3.44
N TYR A 117 -8.57 9.12 3.16
CA TYR A 117 -7.45 8.17 3.17
C TYR A 117 -6.16 8.89 3.58
N HIS A 118 -5.12 8.14 3.96
CA HIS A 118 -3.76 8.70 4.00
C HIS A 118 -3.43 9.27 2.63
N LYS A 119 -2.90 10.49 2.58
CA LYS A 119 -2.55 11.21 1.36
C LYS A 119 -1.76 10.31 0.39
N ASP A 120 -0.69 9.70 0.87
CA ASP A 120 0.23 8.95 0.00
C ASP A 120 -0.38 7.64 -0.51
N CYS A 121 -1.21 6.97 0.31
CA CYS A 121 -1.94 5.77 -0.11
C CYS A 121 -2.93 6.06 -1.25
N ILE A 122 -3.68 7.16 -1.18
CA ILE A 122 -4.66 7.51 -2.22
C ILE A 122 -4.01 8.21 -3.42
N ASP A 123 -2.90 8.95 -3.26
CA ASP A 123 -2.15 9.52 -4.38
C ASP A 123 -1.62 8.39 -5.30
N ASP A 124 -1.00 7.37 -4.73
CA ASP A 124 -0.49 6.20 -5.47
C ASP A 124 -1.62 5.39 -6.13
N TRP A 125 -2.77 5.24 -5.45
CA TRP A 125 -3.95 4.61 -6.02
C TRP A 125 -4.49 5.40 -7.20
N LEU A 126 -4.73 6.71 -7.03
CA LEU A 126 -5.31 7.57 -8.05
C LEU A 126 -4.41 7.69 -9.29
N MET A 127 -3.09 7.63 -9.11
CA MET A 127 -2.14 7.54 -10.21
C MET A 127 -2.29 6.28 -11.07
N ARG A 128 -2.81 5.17 -10.50
CA ARG A 128 -3.11 3.91 -11.22
C ARG A 128 -4.53 3.91 -11.79
N ALA A 129 -5.53 4.23 -10.97
CA ALA A 129 -6.95 4.26 -11.33
C ALA A 129 -7.61 5.49 -10.69
N PHE A 130 -8.14 6.41 -11.52
CA PHE A 130 -8.67 7.71 -11.07
C PHE A 130 -10.11 7.62 -10.50
N THR A 131 -10.33 6.62 -9.65
CA THR A 131 -11.63 6.25 -9.07
C THR A 131 -11.49 6.02 -7.57
N CYS A 132 -12.52 6.36 -6.79
CA CYS A 132 -12.53 6.16 -5.34
C CYS A 132 -12.51 4.65 -4.98
N PRO A 133 -11.59 4.17 -4.10
CA PRO A 133 -11.59 2.78 -3.63
C PRO A 133 -12.92 2.31 -3.01
N SER A 134 -13.56 3.15 -2.17
CA SER A 134 -14.75 2.75 -1.41
C SER A 134 -16.07 2.79 -2.19
N CYS A 135 -16.22 3.69 -3.17
CA CYS A 135 -17.49 3.85 -3.91
C CYS A 135 -17.36 3.66 -5.43
N MET A 136 -16.16 3.37 -5.94
CA MET A 136 -15.84 3.13 -7.37
C MET A 136 -16.11 4.29 -8.34
N GLU A 137 -16.75 5.37 -7.88
CA GLU A 137 -17.00 6.59 -8.67
C GLU A 137 -15.71 7.28 -9.16
N PRO A 138 -15.70 7.84 -10.39
CA PRO A 138 -14.60 8.66 -10.89
C PRO A 138 -14.40 9.94 -10.06
N VAL A 139 -13.14 10.33 -9.84
CA VAL A 139 -12.82 11.51 -9.02
C VAL A 139 -13.02 12.84 -9.77
N ASP A 140 -13.00 12.82 -11.11
CA ASP A 140 -13.35 13.95 -11.97
C ASP A 140 -14.87 14.16 -12.11
N ALA A 141 -15.67 13.09 -12.14
CA ALA A 141 -17.13 13.18 -12.29
C ALA A 141 -17.77 14.09 -11.24
N ALA A 142 -17.30 14.03 -10.00
CA ALA A 142 -17.79 14.85 -8.89
C ALA A 142 -17.34 16.33 -8.94
N LEU A 143 -16.37 16.69 -9.79
CA LEU A 143 -16.05 18.10 -10.09
C LEU A 143 -16.98 18.68 -11.17
N LEU A 144 -17.51 17.83 -12.06
CA LEU A 144 -18.42 18.22 -13.14
C LEU A 144 -19.88 18.37 -12.68
N SER A 145 -20.29 17.70 -11.60
CA SER A 145 -21.64 17.83 -11.02
C SER A 145 -22.03 19.26 -10.66
N SER A 146 -21.06 20.16 -10.43
CA SER A 146 -21.28 21.58 -10.15
C SER A 146 -21.84 22.39 -11.33
N TYR A 147 -21.75 21.87 -12.56
CA TYR A 147 -22.09 22.59 -13.79
C TYR A 147 -23.41 22.15 -14.44
N GLN A 148 -24.14 21.20 -13.86
CA GLN A 148 -25.38 20.62 -14.43
C GLN A 148 -26.59 20.82 -13.52
N SER A 149 -26.59 21.89 -12.71
CA SER A 149 -27.70 22.27 -11.83
C SER A 149 -27.98 23.78 -11.81
N ASN A 150 -27.59 24.48 -12.89
CA ASN A 150 -27.94 25.87 -13.20
C ASN A 150 -28.56 25.94 -14.61
#